data_AF-A0A496AEZ2-F1
#
_entry.id   AF-A0A496AEZ2-F1
#
_cell.length_a   1.000
_cell.length_b   1.000
_cell.length_c   1.000
_cell.angle_alpha   90.00
_cell.angle_beta   90.00
_cell.angle_gamma   90.00
#
_symmetry.space_group_name_H-M   'P 1'
#
loop_
_entity.id
_entity.type
_entity.pdbx_description
1 polymer ?
#
loop_
_entity_poly.entity_id
_entity_poly.type
_entity_poly.pdbx_seq_one_letter_code
_entity_poly.pdbx_strand_id
1 'polypeptide(L)'
;MNDNSGHHWSFDYNYGAQNPQFAQELTGTLREYYAEIAARDTQTGQTLTHVYNILPNYWRGYAGGGAKQELSIGTAIIERNKDNELWNYSVQYENTTSGENLRMQFRCSDKHHRSLTDSWRVDARNGGDDKYSELTCEGSLVEDSEVRLRINGTEILAGTVDASVKLTCNWALFDVIPALARTIQASENGVGLALLEDLEQLRPKSRLGFLESIQNPFPLDGYYLYGAGLLPSYWWLDAHGNIAIASTFFETLVLKERIGGNA
;
A
#
# COMPACT_ATOMS: atom_id res chain seq x y z
N MET A 1 -8.56 2.75 -35.74
CA MET A 1 -8.68 1.34 -35.33
C MET A 1 -8.90 1.37 -33.83
N ASN A 2 -10.13 1.08 -33.41
CA ASN A 2 -10.49 1.00 -31.99
C ASN A 2 -10.02 -0.37 -31.50
N ASP A 3 -8.87 -0.40 -30.82
CA ASP A 3 -8.54 -1.55 -29.98
C ASP A 3 -9.52 -1.52 -28.80
N ASN A 4 -10.57 -2.33 -28.94
CA ASN A 4 -11.60 -2.55 -27.93
C ASN A 4 -11.13 -3.60 -26.90
N SER A 5 -9.82 -3.68 -26.62
CA SER A 5 -9.30 -4.28 -25.39
C SER A 5 -9.55 -3.27 -24.28
N GLY A 6 -10.74 -3.30 -23.70
CA GLY A 6 -11.05 -2.48 -22.53
C GLY A 6 -10.07 -2.83 -21.42
N HIS A 7 -9.05 -2.00 -21.24
CA HIS A 7 -8.19 -2.04 -20.06
C HIS A 7 -9.09 -1.85 -18.84
N HIS A 8 -8.96 -2.73 -17.84
CA HIS A 8 -9.75 -2.64 -16.62
C HIS A 8 -9.39 -1.38 -15.82
N TRP A 9 -8.22 -0.82 -16.10
CA TRP A 9 -7.75 0.46 -15.58
C TRP A 9 -7.06 1.24 -16.70
N SER A 10 -7.53 2.45 -17.03
CA SER A 10 -6.90 3.32 -18.03
C SER A 10 -6.41 4.60 -17.39
N PHE A 11 -5.22 5.07 -17.79
CA PHE A 11 -4.72 6.41 -17.45
C PHE A 11 -5.60 7.55 -18.03
N ASP A 12 -6.57 7.23 -18.89
CA ASP A 12 -7.42 8.18 -19.62
C ASP A 12 -8.67 8.59 -18.81
N TYR A 13 -8.47 9.13 -17.60
CA TYR A 13 -9.53 9.72 -16.79
C TYR A 13 -9.89 11.13 -17.29
N ASN A 14 -10.27 11.26 -18.56
CA ASN A 14 -10.59 12.54 -19.22
C ASN A 14 -12.05 13.02 -19.00
N TYR A 15 -12.72 12.61 -17.92
CA TYR A 15 -14.09 13.05 -17.61
C TYR A 15 -14.13 14.41 -16.89
N GLY A 16 -13.43 15.42 -17.42
CA GLY A 16 -13.59 16.82 -17.00
C GLY A 16 -12.31 17.64 -17.07
N ALA A 17 -12.46 18.94 -17.35
CA ALA A 17 -11.37 19.92 -17.29
C ALA A 17 -10.97 20.17 -15.82
N GLN A 18 -10.14 19.29 -15.26
CA GLN A 18 -9.53 19.49 -13.94
C GLN A 18 -8.19 20.21 -14.08
N ASN A 19 -7.93 21.12 -13.15
CA ASN A 19 -6.65 21.79 -13.03
C ASN A 19 -6.16 21.66 -11.58
N PRO A 20 -5.02 20.99 -11.35
CA PRO A 20 -4.18 20.28 -12.33
C PRO A 20 -4.81 18.98 -12.87
N GLN A 21 -4.33 18.49 -14.02
CA GLN A 21 -4.83 17.25 -14.64
C GLN A 21 -4.20 16.01 -13.98
N PHE A 22 -5.03 15.11 -13.45
CA PHE A 22 -4.58 13.88 -12.77
C PHE A 22 -3.60 13.04 -13.61
N ALA A 23 -3.92 12.80 -14.88
CA ALA A 23 -3.05 12.01 -15.76
C ALA A 23 -1.66 12.65 -15.95
N GLN A 24 -1.59 13.99 -15.99
CA GLN A 24 -0.33 14.72 -16.11
C GLN A 24 0.48 14.64 -14.82
N GLU A 25 -0.14 14.83 -13.67
CA GLU A 25 0.49 14.72 -12.34
C GLU A 25 1.02 13.32 -12.07
N LEU A 26 0.21 12.29 -12.36
CA LEU A 26 0.59 10.89 -12.25
C LEU A 26 1.78 10.57 -13.18
N THR A 27 1.70 10.97 -14.45
CA THR A 27 2.79 10.76 -15.42
C THR A 27 4.04 11.54 -15.03
N GLY A 28 3.90 12.78 -14.56
CA GLY A 28 5.00 13.63 -14.10
C GLY A 28 5.73 12.99 -12.93
N THR A 29 4.99 12.59 -11.89
CA THR A 29 5.55 11.90 -10.72
C THR A 29 6.31 10.62 -11.13
N LEU A 30 5.73 9.82 -12.03
CA LEU A 30 6.38 8.59 -12.52
C LEU A 30 7.61 8.85 -13.40
N ARG A 31 7.69 9.98 -14.11
CA ARG A 31 8.87 10.34 -14.94
C ARG A 31 10.03 10.86 -14.10
N GLU A 32 9.72 11.59 -13.04
CA GLU A 32 10.73 12.17 -12.14
C GLU A 32 11.30 11.11 -11.19
N TYR A 33 10.63 9.97 -11.06
CA TYR A 33 11.11 8.83 -10.31
C TYR A 33 12.32 8.16 -10.98
N TYR A 34 13.46 8.14 -10.26
CA TYR A 34 14.67 7.41 -10.65
C TYR A 34 14.69 6.02 -9.98
N ALA A 35 14.57 4.97 -10.79
CA ALA A 35 14.65 3.58 -10.35
C ALA A 35 16.00 2.94 -10.73
N GLU A 36 17.02 3.06 -9.89
CA GLU A 36 18.30 2.36 -10.15
C GLU A 36 18.39 0.99 -9.45
N ILE A 37 17.51 0.69 -8.49
CA ILE A 37 17.68 -0.47 -7.59
C ILE A 37 16.35 -1.21 -7.44
N ALA A 38 16.35 -2.54 -7.35
CA ALA A 38 15.14 -3.33 -7.10
C ALA A 38 14.81 -3.42 -5.61
N ALA A 39 13.52 -3.47 -5.25
CA ALA A 39 13.08 -3.62 -3.85
C ALA A 39 13.64 -4.87 -3.16
N ARG A 40 14.04 -5.88 -3.94
CA ARG A 40 14.50 -7.19 -3.47
C ARG A 40 15.98 -7.25 -3.08
N ASP A 41 16.76 -6.22 -3.39
CA ASP A 41 18.22 -6.25 -3.24
C ASP A 41 18.72 -5.72 -1.88
N THR A 42 17.83 -5.52 -0.91
CA THR A 42 18.20 -5.00 0.42
C THR A 42 19.01 -6.04 1.21
N GLN A 43 20.25 -5.69 1.55
CA GLN A 43 21.10 -6.52 2.40
C GLN A 43 20.74 -6.34 3.88
N THR A 44 21.12 -7.31 4.72
CA THR A 44 20.98 -7.21 6.17
C THR A 44 21.69 -5.96 6.70
N GLY A 45 21.00 -5.20 7.56
CA GLY A 45 21.51 -3.95 8.12
C GLY A 45 21.36 -2.73 7.20
N GLN A 46 20.88 -2.90 5.97
CA GLN A 46 20.59 -1.79 5.07
C GLN A 46 19.14 -1.33 5.23
N THR A 47 18.96 0.00 5.31
CA THR A 47 17.64 0.62 5.26
C THR A 47 17.30 0.97 3.82
N LEU A 48 16.08 0.62 3.42
CA LEU A 48 15.44 1.01 2.19
C LEU A 48 14.23 1.89 2.54
N THR A 49 14.15 3.06 1.94
CA THR A 49 13.05 4.01 2.12
C THR A 49 12.39 4.29 0.79
N HIS A 50 11.07 4.13 0.73
CA HIS A 50 10.25 4.54 -0.39
C HIS A 50 9.33 5.68 0.02
N VAL A 51 9.30 6.74 -0.78
CA VAL A 51 8.42 7.89 -0.59
C VAL A 51 7.39 7.92 -1.70
N TYR A 52 6.12 7.93 -1.31
CA TYR A 52 4.98 7.97 -2.21
C TYR A 52 4.27 9.31 -2.07
N ASN A 53 4.00 9.95 -3.21
CA ASN A 53 3.05 11.04 -3.29
C ASN A 53 1.62 10.47 -3.22
N ILE A 54 0.74 11.06 -2.43
CA ILE A 54 -0.67 10.65 -2.35
C ILE A 54 -1.48 11.56 -3.25
N LEU A 55 -2.15 10.96 -4.23
CA LEU A 55 -3.11 11.61 -5.12
C LEU A 55 -4.55 11.20 -4.74
N PRO A 56 -5.56 12.07 -4.88
CA PRO A 56 -6.96 11.70 -4.68
C PRO A 56 -7.41 10.65 -5.70
N ASN A 57 -8.26 9.70 -5.30
CA ASN A 57 -8.85 8.77 -6.26
C ASN A 57 -10.09 9.38 -6.96
N TYR A 58 -10.20 9.14 -8.28
CA TYR A 58 -11.19 9.77 -9.15
C TYR A 58 -12.60 9.16 -9.05
N TRP A 59 -12.75 7.99 -8.42
CA TRP A 59 -14.04 7.30 -8.30
C TRP A 59 -15.06 8.01 -7.42
N ARG A 60 -14.61 8.82 -6.47
CA ARG A 60 -15.47 9.75 -5.75
C ARG A 60 -15.15 11.12 -6.26
N GLY A 61 -16.12 11.71 -6.98
CA GLY A 61 -16.02 13.06 -7.52
C GLY A 61 -15.56 14.05 -6.47
N TYR A 62 -14.24 14.25 -6.41
CA TYR A 62 -13.60 15.37 -5.74
C TYR A 62 -14.17 16.60 -6.43
N ALA A 63 -15.24 17.11 -5.82
CA ALA A 63 -15.93 18.29 -6.29
C ALA A 63 -14.91 19.42 -6.25
N GLY A 64 -14.76 20.09 -7.39
CA GLY A 64 -13.76 21.13 -7.60
C GLY A 64 -13.77 22.16 -6.48
N GLY A 65 -12.78 22.06 -5.60
CA GLY A 65 -12.21 23.26 -4.98
C GLY A 65 -11.53 24.07 -6.08
N GLY A 66 -11.44 25.40 -5.89
CA GLY A 66 -10.77 26.29 -6.83
C GLY A 66 -9.39 25.79 -7.25
N ALA A 67 -8.91 26.25 -8.41
CA ALA A 67 -7.64 25.81 -9.01
C ALA A 67 -6.54 25.66 -7.95
N LYS A 68 -6.20 24.42 -7.60
CA LYS A 68 -5.05 24.12 -6.74
C LYS A 68 -3.79 24.21 -7.61
N GLN A 69 -2.66 24.55 -7.00
CA GLN A 69 -1.37 24.52 -7.70
C GLN A 69 -0.83 23.09 -7.84
N GLU A 70 -1.18 22.19 -6.90
CA GLU A 70 -0.73 20.80 -6.86
C GLU A 70 -1.90 19.86 -6.56
N LEU A 71 -1.85 18.64 -7.12
CA LEU A 71 -2.87 17.60 -6.89
C LEU A 71 -2.57 16.75 -5.66
N SER A 72 -1.32 16.78 -5.18
CA SER A 72 -0.90 16.05 -4.00
C SER A 72 -1.80 16.39 -2.81
N ILE A 73 -2.26 15.36 -2.13
CA ILE A 73 -3.03 15.47 -0.88
C ILE A 73 -2.22 14.95 0.31
N GLY A 74 -0.98 14.52 0.12
CA GLY A 74 -0.22 13.90 1.19
C GLY A 74 1.01 13.13 0.76
N THR A 75 1.64 12.45 1.72
CA THR A 75 2.81 11.62 1.50
C THR A 75 2.74 10.36 2.35
N ALA A 76 3.20 9.24 1.81
CA ALA A 76 3.51 8.04 2.58
C ALA A 76 4.99 7.70 2.46
N ILE A 77 5.65 7.47 3.59
CA ILE A 77 7.06 7.07 3.68
C ILE A 77 7.09 5.67 4.27
N ILE A 78 7.62 4.71 3.52
CA ILE A 78 7.78 3.33 3.94
C ILE A 78 9.28 3.08 4.10
N GLU A 79 9.73 3.07 5.34
CA GLU A 79 11.10 2.69 5.70
C GLU A 79 11.10 1.24 6.15
N ARG A 80 12.06 0.49 5.64
CA ARG A 80 12.23 -0.91 5.98
C ARG A 80 13.68 -1.29 6.04
N ASN A 81 14.02 -2.12 7.01
CA ASN A 81 15.34 -2.72 7.10
C ASN A 81 15.20 -4.21 7.42
N LYS A 82 16.20 -4.96 6.97
CA LYS A 82 16.31 -6.37 7.28
C LYS A 82 17.26 -6.56 8.44
N ASP A 83 16.78 -7.20 9.49
CA ASP A 83 17.59 -7.65 10.61
C ASP A 83 17.38 -9.15 10.80
N ASN A 84 18.43 -9.94 10.54
CA ASN A 84 18.36 -11.40 10.47
C ASN A 84 17.26 -11.91 9.52
N GLU A 85 16.34 -12.75 10.01
CA GLU A 85 15.19 -13.31 9.26
C GLU A 85 13.92 -12.47 9.41
N LEU A 86 14.05 -11.22 9.87
CA LEU A 86 12.93 -10.30 10.09
C LEU A 86 13.11 -9.02 9.28
N TRP A 87 11.97 -8.52 8.80
CA TRP A 87 11.84 -7.18 8.27
C TRP A 87 11.20 -6.29 9.33
N ASN A 88 11.84 -5.16 9.64
CA ASN A 88 11.22 -4.11 10.44
C ASN A 88 10.69 -3.04 9.49
N TYR A 89 9.47 -2.61 9.72
CA TYR A 89 8.81 -1.55 8.97
C TYR A 89 8.52 -0.36 9.88
N SER A 90 8.78 0.83 9.36
CA SER A 90 8.36 2.11 9.91
C SER A 90 7.65 2.85 8.79
N VAL A 91 6.34 3.04 8.95
CA VAL A 91 5.51 3.73 7.96
C VAL A 91 5.03 5.05 8.56
N GLN A 92 5.21 6.12 7.80
CA GLN A 92 4.65 7.42 8.09
C GLN A 92 3.68 7.77 6.97
N TYR A 93 2.43 8.03 7.31
CA TYR A 93 1.38 8.37 6.36
C TYR A 93 0.77 9.70 6.78
N GLU A 94 0.67 10.64 5.86
CA GLU A 94 0.05 11.94 6.10
C GLU A 94 -0.86 12.30 4.93
N ASN A 95 -2.15 12.46 5.20
CA ASN A 95 -3.14 12.94 4.27
C ASN A 95 -3.69 14.28 4.75
N THR A 96 -3.26 15.36 4.10
CA THR A 96 -3.62 16.73 4.42
C THR A 96 -5.09 17.06 4.15
N THR A 97 -5.78 16.26 3.34
CA THR A 97 -7.20 16.51 3.06
C THR A 97 -8.11 15.91 4.12
N SER A 98 -7.80 14.71 4.62
CA SER A 98 -8.52 14.14 5.78
C SER A 98 -8.02 14.67 7.12
N GLY A 99 -6.78 15.19 7.16
CA GLY A 99 -6.09 15.53 8.40
C GLY A 99 -5.45 14.32 9.09
N GLU A 100 -5.49 13.15 8.46
CA GLU A 100 -4.97 11.91 9.02
C GLU A 100 -3.44 11.87 8.97
N ASN A 101 -2.83 11.53 10.10
CA ASN A 101 -1.40 11.31 10.23
C ASN A 101 -1.17 10.02 11.03
N LEU A 102 -0.68 8.98 10.37
CA LEU A 102 -0.41 7.67 10.97
C LEU A 102 1.09 7.42 11.03
N ARG A 103 1.52 6.85 12.15
CA ARG A 103 2.84 6.27 12.31
C ARG A 103 2.69 4.82 12.73
N MET A 104 3.24 3.92 11.95
CA MET A 104 3.10 2.49 12.16
C MET A 104 4.47 1.84 12.28
N GLN A 105 4.60 0.95 13.26
CA GLN A 105 5.81 0.16 13.47
C GLN A 105 5.41 -1.30 13.63
N PHE A 106 5.97 -2.16 12.79
CA PHE A 106 5.66 -3.58 12.80
C PHE A 106 6.79 -4.42 12.23
N ARG A 107 6.72 -5.73 12.45
CA ARG A 107 7.69 -6.70 11.96
C ARG A 107 7.04 -7.82 11.20
N CYS A 108 7.74 -8.27 10.18
CA CYS A 108 7.34 -9.40 9.38
C CYS A 108 8.48 -10.41 9.21
N SER A 109 8.12 -11.67 9.04
CA SER A 109 9.06 -12.70 8.61
C SER A 109 9.66 -12.40 7.24
N ASP A 110 10.92 -12.79 7.02
CA ASP A 110 11.58 -12.76 5.72
C ASP A 110 11.13 -13.91 4.79
N LYS A 111 9.83 -14.13 4.71
CA LYS A 111 9.18 -15.03 3.74
C LYS A 111 8.41 -14.20 2.72
N HIS A 112 8.06 -14.79 1.58
CA HIS A 112 7.37 -14.05 0.50
C HIS A 112 6.06 -13.40 0.92
N HIS A 113 5.33 -13.99 1.87
CA HIS A 113 4.07 -13.45 2.38
C HIS A 113 4.25 -12.34 3.42
N ARG A 114 5.49 -12.05 3.85
CA ARG A 114 5.82 -11.09 4.92
C ARG A 114 4.83 -11.20 6.07
N SER A 115 4.69 -12.40 6.61
CA SER A 115 3.71 -12.63 7.68
C SER A 115 4.10 -11.86 8.93
N LEU A 116 3.15 -11.19 9.57
CA LEU A 116 3.34 -10.51 10.87
C LEU A 116 3.81 -11.52 11.92
N THR A 117 4.80 -11.16 12.75
CA THR A 117 5.41 -12.08 13.72
C THR A 117 5.31 -11.61 15.17
N ASP A 118 5.46 -10.30 15.40
CA ASP A 118 5.60 -9.72 16.73
C ASP A 118 4.39 -8.82 17.06
N SER A 119 4.49 -8.05 18.13
CA SER A 119 3.62 -6.91 18.34
C SER A 119 3.87 -5.81 17.31
N TRP A 120 2.86 -4.97 17.15
CA TRP A 120 2.91 -3.78 16.32
C TRP A 120 2.31 -2.60 17.06
N ARG A 121 2.58 -1.40 16.54
CA ARG A 121 2.09 -0.15 17.10
C ARG A 121 1.62 0.77 16.00
N VAL A 122 0.50 1.44 16.27
CA VAL A 122 -0.07 2.52 15.47
C VAL A 122 -0.21 3.73 16.38
N ASP A 123 0.37 4.85 15.98
CA ASP A 123 0.10 6.16 16.55
C ASP A 123 -0.61 6.99 15.47
N ALA A 124 -1.88 7.29 15.69
CA ALA A 124 -2.68 8.12 14.81
C ALA A 124 -2.90 9.50 15.42
N ARG A 125 -2.79 10.53 14.58
CA ARG A 125 -3.23 11.90 14.88
C ARG A 125 -4.22 12.33 13.83
N ASN A 126 -5.25 13.04 14.26
CA ASN A 126 -6.22 13.61 13.36
C ASN A 126 -6.23 15.13 13.55
N GLY A 127 -5.80 15.84 12.51
CA GLY A 127 -5.83 17.30 12.42
C GLY A 127 -7.14 17.85 11.83
N GLY A 128 -8.08 16.99 11.47
CA GLY A 128 -9.44 17.37 11.09
C GLY A 128 -10.34 17.68 12.28
N ASP A 129 -11.52 18.24 12.01
CA ASP A 129 -12.54 18.58 13.02
C ASP A 129 -13.28 17.33 13.56
N ASP A 130 -12.55 16.27 13.92
CA ASP A 130 -13.10 15.05 14.51
C ASP A 130 -13.02 15.06 16.05
N LYS A 131 -13.72 14.12 16.69
CA LYS A 131 -13.81 13.99 18.16
C LYS A 131 -12.56 13.43 18.81
N TYR A 132 -11.64 12.85 18.04
CA TYR A 132 -10.36 12.37 18.54
C TYR A 132 -9.23 13.15 17.87
N SER A 133 -8.25 13.59 18.66
CA SER A 133 -7.05 14.26 18.15
C SER A 133 -5.87 13.30 18.04
N GLU A 134 -5.81 12.29 18.91
CA GLU A 134 -4.74 11.29 18.96
C GLU A 134 -5.30 9.93 19.39
N LEU A 135 -4.72 8.85 18.86
CA LEU A 135 -5.00 7.46 19.20
C LEU A 135 -3.69 6.68 19.21
N THR A 136 -3.46 5.89 20.26
CA THR A 136 -2.40 4.87 20.23
C THR A 136 -3.04 3.49 20.33
N CYS A 137 -2.69 2.64 19.36
CA CYS A 137 -3.10 1.24 19.30
C CYS A 137 -1.85 0.36 19.30
N GLU A 138 -1.77 -0.56 20.25
CA GLU A 138 -0.77 -1.64 20.24
C GLU A 138 -1.48 -2.93 19.85
N GLY A 139 -0.93 -3.72 18.95
CA GLY A 139 -1.49 -5.02 18.63
C GLY A 139 -0.49 -6.14 18.73
N SER A 140 -1.00 -7.36 18.82
CA SER A 140 -0.19 -8.58 18.87
C SER A 140 -0.95 -9.77 18.32
N LEU A 141 -0.20 -10.71 17.76
CA LEU A 141 -0.68 -12.05 17.48
C LEU A 141 -0.37 -12.92 18.69
N VAL A 142 -1.40 -13.43 19.36
CA VAL A 142 -1.23 -14.33 20.52
C VAL A 142 -1.45 -15.79 20.11
N GLU A 143 -1.38 -16.70 21.08
CA GLU A 143 -1.67 -18.12 20.90
C GLU A 143 -3.02 -18.32 20.18
N ASP A 144 -3.13 -19.38 19.37
CA ASP A 144 -4.30 -19.68 18.53
C ASP A 144 -4.61 -18.68 17.39
N SER A 145 -3.62 -17.88 16.97
CA SER A 145 -3.77 -16.93 15.85
C SER A 145 -4.84 -15.85 16.10
N GLU A 146 -5.09 -15.53 17.38
CA GLU A 146 -5.92 -14.40 17.77
C GLU A 146 -5.15 -13.09 17.57
N VAL A 147 -5.82 -12.12 16.95
CA VAL A 147 -5.35 -10.75 16.79
C VAL A 147 -5.95 -9.92 17.92
N ARG A 148 -5.10 -9.45 18.83
CA ARG A 148 -5.51 -8.58 19.94
C ARG A 148 -5.00 -7.18 19.73
N LEU A 149 -5.84 -6.20 20.08
CA LEU A 149 -5.52 -4.78 20.04
C LEU A 149 -5.72 -4.17 21.42
N ARG A 150 -4.83 -3.28 21.81
CA ARG A 150 -4.93 -2.45 23.01
C ARG A 150 -5.02 -1.01 22.57
N ILE A 151 -6.22 -0.45 22.69
CA ILE A 151 -6.54 0.91 22.25
C ILE A 151 -6.72 1.76 23.50
N ASN A 152 -5.86 2.77 23.70
CA ASN A 152 -5.88 3.65 24.88
C ASN A 152 -6.00 2.87 26.22
N GLY A 153 -5.31 1.73 26.33
CA GLY A 153 -5.29 0.87 27.52
C GLY A 153 -6.42 -0.17 27.61
N THR A 154 -7.39 -0.17 26.70
CA THR A 154 -8.45 -1.20 26.64
C THR A 154 -8.08 -2.28 25.64
N GLU A 155 -8.07 -3.54 26.08
CA GLU A 155 -7.80 -4.69 25.20
C GLU A 155 -9.09 -5.20 24.55
N ILE A 156 -9.05 -5.44 23.24
CA ILE A 156 -10.13 -5.99 22.43
C ILE A 156 -9.60 -7.11 21.53
N LEU A 157 -10.47 -8.09 21.23
CA LEU A 157 -10.21 -9.10 20.22
C LEU A 157 -10.64 -8.56 18.86
N ALA A 158 -9.69 -8.33 17.95
CA ALA A 158 -9.99 -7.91 16.58
C ALA A 158 -10.47 -9.08 15.70
N GLY A 159 -10.10 -10.30 16.07
CA GLY A 159 -10.59 -11.54 15.47
C GLY A 159 -9.54 -12.65 15.52
N THR A 160 -9.83 -13.73 14.80
CA THR A 160 -8.95 -14.90 14.72
C THR A 160 -8.64 -15.18 13.26
N VAL A 161 -7.39 -15.56 12.98
CA VAL A 161 -6.94 -16.00 11.66
C VAL A 161 -6.77 -17.51 11.67
N ASP A 162 -7.17 -18.18 10.61
CA ASP A 162 -6.88 -19.61 10.47
C ASP A 162 -5.35 -19.84 10.43
N ALA A 163 -4.84 -20.76 11.23
CA ALA A 163 -3.40 -21.03 11.34
C ALA A 163 -2.72 -21.42 10.00
N SER A 164 -3.50 -21.91 9.02
CA SER A 164 -3.02 -22.21 7.68
C SER A 164 -2.85 -20.96 6.80
N VAL A 165 -3.51 -19.85 7.15
CA VAL A 165 -3.53 -18.61 6.36
C VAL A 165 -2.43 -17.67 6.83
N LYS A 166 -1.72 -17.06 5.87
CA LYS A 166 -0.68 -16.07 6.17
C LYS A 166 -1.31 -14.71 6.43
N LEU A 167 -1.19 -14.21 7.66
CA LEU A 167 -1.57 -12.85 8.06
C LEU A 167 -0.44 -11.87 7.72
N THR A 168 -0.73 -10.85 6.92
CA THR A 168 0.18 -9.74 6.62
C THR A 168 -0.51 -8.39 6.82
N CYS A 169 0.21 -7.29 6.60
CA CYS A 169 -0.29 -5.92 6.67
C CYS A 169 -0.42 -5.33 5.25
N ASN A 170 -1.38 -4.43 5.01
CA ASN A 170 -1.49 -3.72 3.73
C ASN A 170 -0.19 -2.98 3.36
N TRP A 171 0.51 -2.41 4.34
CA TRP A 171 1.81 -1.76 4.11
C TRP A 171 2.95 -2.72 3.77
N ALA A 172 2.83 -4.00 4.14
CA ALA A 172 3.79 -5.03 3.70
C ALA A 172 3.53 -5.47 2.25
N LEU A 173 2.37 -5.14 1.66
CA LEU A 173 2.06 -5.52 0.27
C LEU A 173 3.02 -4.91 -0.76
N PHE A 174 3.64 -3.78 -0.41
CA PHE A 174 4.73 -3.17 -1.15
C PHE A 174 5.95 -4.10 -1.35
N ASP A 175 6.07 -5.16 -0.55
CA ASP A 175 7.10 -6.20 -0.68
C ASP A 175 6.51 -7.59 -0.98
N VAL A 176 5.30 -7.88 -0.51
CA VAL A 176 4.61 -9.16 -0.77
C VAL A 176 4.24 -9.32 -2.23
N ILE A 177 3.65 -8.30 -2.87
CA ILE A 177 3.23 -8.38 -4.27
C ILE A 177 4.45 -8.59 -5.18
N PRO A 178 5.55 -7.80 -5.06
CA PRO A 178 6.77 -8.11 -5.79
C PRO A 178 7.23 -9.54 -5.50
N ALA A 179 7.34 -9.97 -4.24
CA ALA A 179 7.86 -11.29 -3.89
C ALA A 179 7.03 -12.45 -4.46
N LEU A 180 5.72 -12.27 -4.60
CA LEU A 180 4.78 -13.27 -5.09
C LEU A 180 4.39 -13.10 -6.57
N ALA A 181 4.89 -12.09 -7.27
CA ALA A 181 4.49 -11.73 -8.64
C ALA A 181 4.33 -12.93 -9.58
N ARG A 182 5.34 -13.79 -9.69
CA ARG A 182 5.29 -14.99 -10.54
C ARG A 182 4.26 -16.01 -10.08
N THR A 183 4.13 -16.21 -8.77
CA THR A 183 3.13 -17.10 -8.17
C THR A 183 1.72 -16.59 -8.44
N ILE A 184 1.51 -15.28 -8.36
CA ILE A 184 0.22 -14.63 -8.64
C ILE A 184 -0.13 -14.78 -10.13
N GLN A 185 0.81 -14.49 -11.03
CA GLN A 185 0.62 -14.62 -12.48
C GLN A 185 0.33 -16.06 -12.92
N ALA A 186 0.94 -17.05 -12.26
CA ALA A 186 0.71 -18.47 -12.55
C ALA A 186 -0.57 -19.03 -11.91
N SER A 187 -1.25 -18.28 -11.04
CA SER A 187 -2.42 -18.78 -10.31
C SER A 187 -3.73 -18.35 -10.96
N GLU A 188 -4.50 -19.33 -11.46
CA GLU A 188 -5.87 -19.08 -11.97
C GLU A 188 -6.81 -18.52 -10.89
N ASN A 189 -6.57 -18.89 -9.64
CA ASN A 189 -7.40 -18.50 -8.50
C ASN A 189 -6.74 -17.43 -7.63
N GLY A 190 -5.67 -16.78 -8.09
CA GLY A 190 -4.89 -15.85 -7.27
C GLY A 190 -4.24 -16.50 -6.04
N VAL A 191 -3.68 -15.68 -5.16
CA VAL A 191 -3.04 -16.10 -3.90
C VAL A 191 -3.87 -15.61 -2.74
N GLY A 192 -4.30 -16.53 -1.87
CA GLY A 192 -5.09 -16.21 -0.67
C GLY A 192 -4.22 -15.78 0.51
N LEU A 193 -4.69 -14.79 1.26
CA LEU A 193 -4.05 -14.31 2.49
C LEU A 193 -5.08 -13.68 3.44
N ALA A 194 -4.66 -13.45 4.68
CA ALA A 194 -5.34 -12.58 5.62
C ALA A 194 -4.60 -11.24 5.69
N LEU A 195 -5.34 -10.14 5.79
CA LEU A 195 -4.79 -8.80 5.93
C LEU A 195 -5.21 -8.18 7.25
N LEU A 196 -4.28 -7.52 7.91
CA LEU A 196 -4.57 -6.56 8.96
C LEU A 196 -4.41 -5.16 8.35
N GLU A 197 -5.53 -4.57 7.95
CA GLU A 197 -5.60 -3.25 7.32
C GLU A 197 -5.24 -2.19 8.35
N ASP A 198 -4.22 -1.39 8.04
CA ASP A 198 -3.60 -0.37 8.89
C ASP A 198 -3.27 -0.87 10.30
N LEU A 199 -2.99 -2.17 10.41
CA LEU A 199 -2.69 -2.87 11.65
C LEU A 199 -3.82 -2.87 12.70
N GLU A 200 -5.05 -2.55 12.29
CA GLU A 200 -6.21 -2.45 13.18
C GLU A 200 -7.39 -3.31 12.72
N GLN A 201 -7.66 -3.40 11.41
CA GLN A 201 -8.86 -4.07 10.92
C GLN A 201 -8.55 -5.39 10.24
N LEU A 202 -9.00 -6.49 10.85
CA LEU A 202 -8.76 -7.83 10.31
C LEU A 202 -9.68 -8.13 9.11
N ARG A 203 -9.06 -8.50 7.99
CA ARG A 203 -9.66 -9.02 6.76
C ARG A 203 -9.19 -10.46 6.56
N PRO A 204 -9.94 -11.46 7.04
CA PRO A 204 -9.45 -12.84 7.14
C PRO A 204 -9.40 -13.58 5.79
N LYS A 205 -10.08 -13.05 4.76
CA LYS A 205 -10.24 -13.70 3.45
C LYS A 205 -10.03 -12.69 2.33
N SER A 206 -8.78 -12.55 1.93
CA SER A 206 -8.35 -11.67 0.84
C SER A 206 -7.58 -12.45 -0.22
N ARG A 207 -7.52 -11.91 -1.42
CA ARG A 207 -6.89 -12.55 -2.57
C ARG A 207 -6.15 -11.53 -3.43
N LEU A 208 -4.90 -11.85 -3.74
CA LEU A 208 -4.10 -11.18 -4.75
C LEU A 208 -4.24 -11.90 -6.08
N GLY A 209 -4.47 -11.17 -7.17
CA GLY A 209 -4.48 -11.72 -8.51
C GLY A 209 -3.77 -10.82 -9.51
N PHE A 210 -3.43 -11.38 -10.66
CA PHE A 210 -2.88 -10.62 -11.76
C PHE A 210 -4.02 -9.97 -12.55
N LEU A 211 -3.84 -8.70 -12.91
CA LEU A 211 -4.83 -7.93 -13.65
C LEU A 211 -4.47 -7.90 -15.13
N GLU A 212 -3.39 -7.19 -15.47
CA GLU A 212 -2.94 -6.96 -16.85
C GLU A 212 -1.51 -6.40 -16.87
N SER A 213 -0.88 -6.36 -18.04
CA SER A 213 0.41 -5.67 -18.24
C SER A 213 0.22 -4.52 -19.21
N ILE A 214 0.77 -3.35 -18.86
CA ILE A 214 0.83 -2.17 -19.70
C ILE A 214 2.28 -1.97 -20.14
N GLN A 215 2.50 -1.68 -21.42
CA GLN A 215 3.85 -1.48 -21.95
C GLN A 215 4.19 -0.01 -22.20
N ASN A 216 3.18 0.83 -22.45
CA ASN A 216 3.33 2.25 -22.79
C ASN A 216 2.43 3.12 -21.91
N PRO A 217 2.86 4.29 -21.45
CA PRO A 217 4.20 4.88 -21.63
C PRO A 217 5.28 4.29 -20.72
N PHE A 218 4.90 3.52 -19.70
CA PHE A 218 5.82 2.82 -18.81
C PHE A 218 5.43 1.34 -18.73
N PRO A 219 6.41 0.42 -18.71
CA PRO A 219 6.15 -0.99 -18.46
C PRO A 219 5.69 -1.18 -17.02
N LEU A 220 4.44 -1.64 -16.84
CA LEU A 220 3.81 -1.89 -15.55
C LEU A 220 3.07 -3.22 -15.58
N ASP A 221 3.26 -4.04 -14.54
CA ASP A 221 2.44 -5.21 -14.28
C ASP A 221 1.41 -4.89 -13.20
N GLY A 222 0.13 -4.99 -13.56
CA GLY A 222 -1.01 -4.74 -12.71
C GLY A 222 -1.43 -5.97 -11.91
N TYR A 223 -1.74 -5.74 -10.65
CA TYR A 223 -2.28 -6.72 -9.71
C TYR A 223 -3.50 -6.12 -9.03
N TYR A 224 -4.40 -6.98 -8.57
CA TYR A 224 -5.53 -6.56 -7.76
C TYR A 224 -5.50 -7.24 -6.40
N LEU A 225 -6.12 -6.59 -5.43
CA LEU A 225 -6.45 -7.14 -4.13
C LEU A 225 -7.95 -7.01 -3.89
N TYR A 226 -8.62 -8.11 -3.56
CA TYR A 226 -10.03 -8.10 -3.18
C TYR A 226 -10.30 -9.10 -2.07
N GLY A 227 -11.35 -8.88 -1.28
CA GLY A 227 -11.70 -9.75 -0.16
C GLY A 227 -13.02 -9.38 0.48
N ALA A 228 -13.51 -10.24 1.36
CA ALA A 228 -14.73 -9.96 2.12
C ALA A 228 -14.48 -8.79 3.09
N GLY A 229 -15.29 -7.74 2.97
CA GLY A 229 -15.15 -6.52 3.78
C GLY A 229 -13.98 -5.61 3.39
N LEU A 230 -13.26 -5.93 2.31
CA LEU A 230 -12.16 -5.12 1.79
C LEU A 230 -12.59 -4.47 0.47
N LEU A 231 -12.44 -3.15 0.35
CA LEU A 231 -12.65 -2.47 -0.92
C LEU A 231 -11.54 -2.86 -1.90
N PRO A 232 -11.85 -3.12 -3.18
CA PRO A 232 -10.83 -3.47 -4.16
C PRO A 232 -9.73 -2.42 -4.24
N SER A 233 -8.49 -2.87 -4.38
CA SER A 233 -7.33 -2.02 -4.68
C SER A 233 -6.50 -2.62 -5.81
N TYR A 234 -5.77 -1.74 -6.51
CA TYR A 234 -4.96 -2.08 -7.68
C TYR A 234 -3.54 -1.63 -7.46
N TRP A 235 -2.60 -2.48 -7.86
CA TRP A 235 -1.18 -2.35 -7.53
C TRP A 235 -0.38 -2.55 -8.81
N TRP A 236 0.47 -1.59 -9.14
CA TRP A 236 1.24 -1.60 -10.38
C TRP A 236 2.72 -1.69 -10.06
N LEU A 237 3.33 -2.79 -10.52
CA LEU A 237 4.74 -3.09 -10.36
C LEU A 237 5.50 -2.55 -11.57
N ASP A 238 6.56 -1.78 -11.35
CA ASP A 238 7.47 -1.34 -12.41
C ASP A 238 8.39 -2.47 -12.89
N ALA A 239 9.15 -2.20 -13.97
CA ALA A 239 10.14 -3.13 -14.50
C ALA A 239 11.28 -3.47 -13.51
N HIS A 240 11.46 -2.69 -12.44
CA HIS A 240 12.47 -2.89 -11.41
C HIS A 240 11.92 -3.68 -10.20
N GLY A 241 10.65 -4.07 -10.23
CA GLY A 241 10.01 -4.81 -9.15
C GLY A 241 9.62 -3.97 -7.94
N ASN A 242 9.43 -2.65 -8.11
CA ASN A 242 8.86 -1.76 -7.12
C ASN A 242 7.38 -1.52 -7.41
N ILE A 243 6.56 -1.38 -6.38
CA ILE A 243 5.20 -0.89 -6.56
C ILE A 243 5.28 0.59 -6.91
N ALA A 244 5.07 0.94 -8.16
CA ALA A 244 5.08 2.32 -8.64
C ALA A 244 3.75 3.03 -8.37
N ILE A 245 2.64 2.27 -8.36
CA ILE A 245 1.30 2.81 -8.09
C ILE A 245 0.56 1.83 -7.18
N ALA A 246 -0.03 2.33 -6.10
CA ALA A 246 -1.02 1.61 -5.31
C ALA A 246 -2.30 2.44 -5.21
N SER A 247 -3.36 2.00 -5.86
CA SER A 247 -4.65 2.68 -5.91
C SER A 247 -5.65 1.95 -5.01
N THR A 248 -6.04 2.59 -3.91
CA THR A 248 -7.12 2.13 -3.03
C THR A 248 -8.40 2.88 -3.38
N PHE A 249 -9.54 2.54 -2.79
CA PHE A 249 -10.78 3.26 -3.05
C PHE A 249 -10.72 4.77 -2.71
N PHE A 250 -9.88 5.17 -1.74
CA PHE A 250 -9.83 6.55 -1.25
C PHE A 250 -8.77 7.40 -1.95
N GLU A 251 -7.67 6.78 -2.36
CA GLU A 251 -6.49 7.50 -2.81
C GLU A 251 -5.59 6.63 -3.71
N THR A 252 -4.61 7.27 -4.32
CA THR A 252 -3.59 6.61 -5.13
C THR A 252 -2.22 7.06 -4.67
N LEU A 253 -1.43 6.11 -4.18
CA LEU A 253 -0.03 6.29 -3.86
C LEU A 253 0.79 6.14 -5.14
N VAL A 254 1.64 7.11 -5.43
CA VAL A 254 2.54 7.10 -6.59
C VAL A 254 3.97 7.23 -6.11
N LEU A 255 4.81 6.27 -6.47
CA LEU A 255 6.21 6.25 -6.06
C LEU A 255 6.93 7.47 -6.60
N LYS A 256 7.53 8.25 -5.70
CA LYS A 256 8.21 9.51 -6.00
C LYS A 256 9.72 9.38 -5.82
N GLU A 257 10.14 8.84 -4.67
CA GLU A 257 11.56 8.73 -4.33
C GLU A 257 11.87 7.37 -3.73
N ARG A 258 13.11 6.94 -3.95
CA ARG A 258 13.72 5.80 -3.28
C ARG A 258 15.06 6.22 -2.71
N ILE A 259 15.28 5.90 -1.44
CA ILE A 259 16.52 6.22 -0.73
C ILE A 259 17.07 4.91 -0.15
N GLY A 260 18.32 4.58 -0.48
CA GLY A 260 18.99 3.35 -0.03
C GLY A 260 18.91 2.17 -1.01
N GLY A 261 19.79 1.19 -0.80
CA GLY A 261 20.21 0.19 -1.80
C GLY A 261 21.60 0.51 -2.36
N ASN A 262 22.43 -0.48 -2.69
CA ASN A 262 23.63 -0.24 -3.49
C ASN A 262 23.25 -0.18 -4.98
N ALA A 263 23.86 0.76 -5.72
CA ALA A 263 23.89 0.73 -7.18
C ALA A 263 24.75 -0.43 -7.70
#